data_AF-A0A8S2ITC5-F1
#
_entry.id   AF-A0A8S2ITC5-F1
#
_cell.length_a   1.000
_cell.length_b   1.000
_cell.length_c   1.000
_cell.angle_alpha   90.00
_cell.angle_beta   90.00
_cell.angle_gamma   90.00
#
_symmetry.space_group_name_H-M   'P 1'
#
loop_
_entity.id
_entity.type
_entity.pdbx_description
1 polymer ?
#
loop_
_entity_poly.entity_id
_entity_poly.type
_entity_poly.pdbx_seq_one_letter_code
_entity_poly.pdbx_strand_id
1 'polypeptide(L)'
;MSNSTENSTSGAASITKKSTSSSLQNDLLLHLNTHNELNTWSYANEHNIDHQLVIGTFRSIQSMGDIIRMEQKTSRSIAPTDEGKILIVNGSYEYNLFQAVPVDKGIEQPELMVSVNFT
;
A
#
# COMPACT_ATOMS: atom_id res chain seq x y z
N MET A 1 -22.10 51.37 -14.72
CA MET A 1 -23.12 50.68 -13.90
C MET A 1 -23.20 49.28 -14.49
N SER A 2 -22.45 48.30 -13.96
CA SER A 2 -22.82 47.42 -12.83
C SER A 2 -24.03 46.56 -13.24
N ASN A 3 -24.05 45.23 -13.20
CA ASN A 3 -23.37 44.19 -12.40
C ASN A 3 -23.36 42.89 -13.26
N SER A 4 -22.38 41.97 -13.21
CA SER A 4 -22.23 40.86 -12.22
C SER A 4 -23.43 39.91 -12.23
N THR A 5 -23.35 38.57 -12.21
CA THR A 5 -22.31 37.60 -11.84
C THR A 5 -22.82 36.21 -12.29
N GLU A 6 -21.93 35.20 -12.24
CA GLU A 6 -22.24 33.78 -11.92
C GLU A 6 -22.93 32.91 -13.00
N ASN A 7 -22.59 31.63 -13.21
CA ASN A 7 -21.66 30.71 -12.57
C ASN A 7 -21.36 29.54 -13.53
N SER A 8 -20.14 29.05 -13.39
CA SER A 8 -19.52 27.78 -13.73
C SER A 8 -20.38 26.50 -13.63
N THR A 9 -19.77 25.41 -14.11
CA THR A 9 -20.13 23.97 -14.08
C THR A 9 -21.00 23.55 -15.27
N SER A 10 -20.64 22.54 -16.08
CA SER A 10 -20.03 21.25 -15.76
C SER A 10 -19.42 20.63 -17.03
N GLY A 11 -18.35 19.85 -16.89
CA GLY A 11 -17.84 19.03 -17.99
C GLY A 11 -16.33 19.02 -18.18
N ALA A 12 -15.54 19.04 -17.10
CA ALA A 12 -14.18 18.51 -17.18
C ALA A 12 -14.29 17.01 -17.45
N ALA A 13 -14.26 16.63 -18.72
CA ALA A 13 -14.10 15.25 -19.14
C ALA A 13 -12.77 14.76 -18.58
N SER A 14 -12.83 14.01 -17.47
CA SER A 14 -11.75 13.15 -17.02
C SER A 14 -11.58 12.06 -18.08
N ILE A 15 -10.82 12.38 -19.13
CA ILE A 15 -10.33 11.43 -20.11
C ILE A 15 -9.33 10.57 -19.35
N THR A 16 -9.83 9.46 -18.83
CA THR A 16 -9.05 8.27 -18.52
C THR A 16 -8.26 7.93 -19.77
N LYS A 17 -6.96 8.30 -19.79
CA LYS A 17 -6.02 7.81 -20.81
C LYS A 17 -5.99 6.29 -20.68
N LYS A 18 -6.82 5.61 -21.45
CA LYS A 18 -6.65 4.20 -21.77
C LYS A 18 -5.38 4.11 -22.60
N SER A 19 -4.24 4.00 -21.92
CA SER A 19 -2.93 3.84 -22.55
C SER A 19 -2.97 2.57 -23.39
N THR A 20 -2.81 2.72 -24.70
CA THR A 20 -2.65 1.60 -25.63
C THR A 20 -1.39 0.83 -25.22
N SER A 21 -1.39 -0.50 -25.32
CA SER A 21 -0.25 -1.35 -24.91
C SER A 21 1.10 -0.90 -25.50
N SER A 22 1.09 -0.29 -26.69
CA SER A 22 2.27 0.24 -27.36
C SER A 22 2.75 1.58 -26.81
N SER A 23 1.88 2.45 -26.30
CA SER A 23 2.32 3.73 -25.70
C SER A 23 3.08 3.50 -24.40
N LEU A 24 2.57 2.61 -23.54
CA LEU A 24 3.27 2.27 -22.28
C LEU A 24 4.63 1.62 -22.53
N GLN A 25 4.73 0.74 -23.54
CA GLN A 25 6.01 0.13 -23.93
C GLN A 25 7.06 1.18 -24.30
N ASN A 26 6.68 2.16 -25.13
CA ASN A 26 7.59 3.23 -25.54
C ASN A 26 8.00 4.13 -24.36
N ASP A 27 7.04 4.47 -23.50
CA ASP A 27 7.30 5.29 -22.31
C ASP A 27 8.29 4.60 -21.35
N LEU A 28 8.14 3.29 -21.14
CA LEU A 28 9.04 2.49 -20.29
C LEU A 28 10.46 2.40 -20.88
N LEU A 29 10.58 2.16 -22.19
CA LEU A 29 11.89 2.13 -22.85
C LEU A 29 12.58 3.50 -22.85
N LEU A 30 11.83 4.57 -23.04
CA LEU A 30 12.36 5.94 -22.94
C LEU A 30 12.82 6.27 -21.52
N HIS A 31 12.08 5.82 -20.51
CA HIS A 31 12.49 5.97 -19.11
C HIS A 31 13.79 5.21 -18.83
N LEU A 32 13.93 3.96 -19.31
CA LEU A 32 15.18 3.20 -19.18
C LEU A 32 16.34 3.85 -19.91
N ASN A 33 16.12 4.48 -21.06
CA ASN A 33 17.15 5.23 -21.78
C ASN A 33 17.68 6.44 -20.97
N THR A 34 16.89 7.00 -20.06
CA THR A 34 17.27 8.17 -19.25
C THR A 34 17.83 7.80 -17.87
N HIS A 35 17.35 6.71 -17.25
CA HIS A 35 17.69 6.33 -15.88
C HIS A 35 18.53 5.05 -15.76
N ASN A 36 18.77 4.33 -16.87
CA ASN A 36 19.54 3.09 -17.01
C ASN A 36 19.00 1.86 -16.24
N GLU A 37 18.28 2.08 -15.14
CA GLU A 37 17.57 1.07 -14.37
C GLU A 37 16.16 1.55 -14.00
N LEU A 38 15.27 0.60 -13.70
CA LEU A 38 13.90 0.90 -13.28
C LEU A 38 13.44 -0.15 -12.27
N ASN A 39 12.89 0.34 -11.15
CA ASN A 39 12.15 -0.50 -10.22
C ASN A 39 10.66 -0.47 -10.61
N THR A 40 10.12 -1.63 -11.00
CA THR A 40 8.75 -1.72 -11.52
C THR A 40 7.69 -1.34 -10.48
N TRP A 41 7.96 -1.58 -9.19
CA TRP A 41 7.08 -1.21 -8.09
C TRP A 41 7.07 0.31 -7.88
N SER A 42 8.24 0.93 -7.76
CA SER A 42 8.35 2.38 -7.59
C SER A 42 7.75 3.14 -8.77
N TYR A 43 8.08 2.72 -9.99
CA TYR A 43 7.55 3.32 -11.21
C TYR A 43 6.02 3.24 -11.28
N ALA A 44 5.44 2.07 -10.99
CA ALA A 44 3.99 1.90 -10.97
C ALA A 44 3.32 2.83 -9.95
N ASN A 45 3.91 2.96 -8.76
CA ASN A 45 3.39 3.81 -7.70
C ASN A 45 3.50 5.32 -8.03
N GLU A 46 4.64 5.77 -8.56
CA GLU A 46 4.88 7.16 -8.94
C GLU A 46 3.96 7.63 -10.08
N HIS A 47 3.69 6.73 -11.03
CA HIS A 47 2.84 7.03 -12.19
C HIS A 47 1.37 6.64 -11.99
N ASN A 48 1.00 6.10 -10.82
CA ASN A 48 -0.35 5.62 -10.50
C ASN A 48 -0.90 4.64 -11.57
N ILE A 49 -0.06 3.69 -11.98
CA ILE A 49 -0.35 2.63 -12.95
C ILE A 49 -0.44 1.30 -12.21
N ASP A 50 -1.31 0.39 -12.68
CA ASP A 50 -1.35 -0.97 -12.17
C ASP A 50 0.03 -1.66 -12.34
N HIS A 51 0.58 -2.15 -11.24
CA HIS A 51 1.88 -2.86 -11.24
C HIS A 51 1.87 -4.08 -12.16
N GLN A 52 0.75 -4.80 -12.26
CA GLN A 52 0.61 -5.95 -13.17
C GLN A 52 0.69 -5.54 -14.63
N LEU A 53 0.18 -4.36 -14.98
CA LEU A 53 0.28 -3.84 -16.34
C LEU A 53 1.74 -3.55 -16.70
N VAL A 54 2.47 -2.87 -15.81
CA VAL A 54 3.91 -2.58 -15.99
C VAL A 54 4.71 -3.88 -16.14
N ILE A 55 4.49 -4.86 -15.26
CA ILE A 55 5.13 -6.19 -15.34
C ILE A 55 4.78 -6.90 -16.64
N GLY A 56 3.50 -6.88 -17.05
CA GLY A 56 3.04 -7.48 -18.29
C GLY A 56 3.71 -6.87 -19.52
N THR A 57 3.84 -5.55 -19.55
CA THR A 57 4.54 -4.85 -20.64
C THR A 57 6.02 -5.23 -20.67
N PHE A 58 6.72 -5.26 -19.54
CA PHE A 58 8.12 -5.70 -19.54
C PHE A 58 8.30 -7.17 -19.94
N ARG A 59 7.40 -8.07 -19.55
CA ARG A 59 7.40 -9.46 -20.02
C ARG A 59 7.18 -9.55 -21.53
N SER A 60 6.31 -8.70 -22.09
CA SER A 60 6.11 -8.59 -23.53
C SER A 60 7.37 -8.09 -24.24
N ILE A 61 8.07 -7.09 -23.69
CA ILE A 61 9.35 -6.60 -24.23
C ILE A 61 10.41 -7.70 -24.18
N GLN A 62 10.49 -8.44 -23.07
CA GLN A 62 11.46 -9.54 -22.91
C GLN A 62 11.20 -10.71 -23.86
N SER A 63 9.94 -10.97 -24.25
CA SER A 63 9.62 -12.03 -25.21
C SER A 63 10.02 -11.69 -26.65
N MET A 64 10.24 -10.40 -26.96
CA MET A 64 10.73 -9.94 -28.26
C MET A 64 12.23 -10.20 -28.47
N GLY A 65 12.98 -10.60 -27.43
CA GLY A 65 14.40 -10.91 -27.49
C GLY A 65 15.21 -10.29 -26.34
N ASP A 66 16.52 -10.13 -26.53
CA ASP A 66 17.44 -9.52 -25.55
C ASP A 66 17.38 -7.98 -25.58
N ILE A 67 16.18 -7.39 -25.48
CA ILE A 67 15.96 -5.93 -25.47
C ILE A 67 16.24 -5.36 -24.08
N ILE A 68 15.86 -6.10 -23.03
CA ILE A 68 16.01 -5.70 -21.64
C ILE A 68 16.46 -6.89 -20.79
N ARG A 69 17.13 -6.58 -19.69
CA ARG A 69 17.42 -7.54 -18.62
C ARG A 69 16.59 -7.20 -17.40
N MET A 70 15.94 -8.21 -16.83
CA MET A 70 15.15 -8.06 -15.62
C MET A 70 15.66 -8.99 -14.54
N GLU A 71 15.67 -8.49 -13.31
CA GLU A 71 15.93 -9.26 -12.12
C GLU A 71 14.68 -9.21 -11.22
N GLN A 72 14.23 -10.38 -10.75
CA GLN A 72 13.14 -10.43 -9.79
C GLN A 72 13.67 -10.08 -8.40
N LYS A 73 13.20 -8.96 -7.84
CA LYS A 73 13.51 -8.53 -6.47
C LYS A 73 12.29 -8.75 -5.58
N THR A 74 12.52 -9.30 -4.39
CA THR A 74 11.49 -9.47 -3.36
C THR A 74 11.86 -8.65 -2.14
N SER A 75 10.94 -7.81 -1.68
CA SER A 75 11.06 -7.10 -0.40
C SER A 75 10.29 -7.85 0.69
N ARG A 76 10.80 -7.79 1.92
CA ARG A 76 10.12 -8.30 3.11
C ARG A 76 10.05 -7.18 4.13
N SER A 77 8.88 -6.95 4.68
CA SER A 77 8.67 -6.06 5.82
C SER A 77 8.10 -6.87 6.98
N ILE A 78 8.42 -6.44 8.20
CA ILE A 78 7.80 -6.97 9.42
C ILE A 78 6.70 -5.98 9.80
N ALA A 79 5.50 -6.48 9.98
CA ALA A 79 4.36 -5.70 10.43
C ALA A 79 3.70 -6.42 11.61
N PRO A 80 3.09 -5.69 12.56
CA PRO A 80 2.35 -6.33 13.64
C PRO A 80 1.17 -7.12 13.06
N THR A 81 0.95 -8.31 13.59
CA THR A 81 -0.29 -9.07 13.39
C THR A 81 -1.46 -8.29 14.01
N ASP A 82 -2.70 -8.70 13.74
CA ASP A 82 -3.85 -8.04 14.37
C ASP A 82 -3.80 -8.14 15.90
N GLU A 83 -3.33 -9.28 16.43
CA GLU A 83 -2.98 -9.45 17.84
C GLU A 83 -1.89 -8.45 18.27
N GLY A 84 -0.80 -8.35 17.52
CA GLY A 84 0.28 -7.39 17.81
C GLY A 84 -0.20 -5.94 17.84
N LYS A 85 -1.16 -5.56 17.00
CA LYS A 85 -1.79 -4.23 17.05
C LYS A 85 -2.56 -4.02 18.35
N ILE A 86 -3.27 -5.04 18.83
CA ILE A 86 -3.98 -5.00 20.12
C ILE A 86 -2.98 -4.86 21.27
N LEU A 87 -1.89 -5.64 21.28
CA LEU A 87 -0.86 -5.53 22.32
C LEU A 87 -0.18 -4.15 22.34
N ILE A 88 0.01 -3.52 21.18
CA ILE A 88 0.59 -2.17 21.10
C ILE A 88 -0.34 -1.14 21.75
N VAL A 89 -1.65 -1.26 21.57
CA VAL A 89 -2.64 -0.30 22.10
C VAL A 89 -2.97 -0.57 23.56
N ASN A 90 -3.18 -1.84 23.93
CA ASN A 90 -3.70 -2.23 25.23
C ASN A 90 -2.59 -2.71 26.19
N GLY A 91 -1.34 -2.80 25.73
CA GLY A 91 -0.28 -3.47 26.48
C GLY A 91 -0.37 -4.99 26.39
N SER A 92 0.63 -5.68 26.96
CA SER A 92 0.68 -7.15 26.92
C SER A 92 -0.44 -7.78 27.76
N TYR A 93 -0.66 -9.08 27.55
CA TYR A 93 -1.63 -9.84 28.33
C TYR A 93 -1.27 -9.86 29.83
N GLU A 94 0.02 -9.95 30.15
CA GLU A 94 0.51 -9.92 31.53
C GLU A 94 0.32 -8.55 32.17
N TYR A 95 0.52 -7.47 31.40
CA TYR A 95 0.23 -6.11 31.87
C TYR A 95 -1.25 -5.96 32.21
N ASN A 96 -2.14 -6.39 31.32
CA ASN A 96 -3.58 -6.32 31.53
C ASN A 96 -4.04 -7.19 32.71
N LEU A 97 -3.47 -8.39 32.85
CA LEU A 97 -3.73 -9.27 33.97
C LEU A 97 -3.30 -8.64 35.31
N PHE A 98 -2.12 -8.04 35.35
CA PHE A 98 -1.62 -7.37 36.55
C PHE A 98 -2.50 -6.19 36.96
N GLN A 99 -2.91 -5.36 35.99
CA GLN A 99 -3.78 -4.20 36.26
C GLN A 99 -5.18 -4.59 36.73
N ALA A 100 -5.65 -5.79 36.39
CA ALA A 100 -6.94 -6.29 36.84
C ALA A 100 -6.94 -6.78 38.30
N VAL A 101 -5.78 -6.94 38.93
CA VAL A 101 -5.69 -7.36 40.34
C VAL A 101 -5.81 -6.12 41.26
N PRO A 102 -6.84 -6.02 42.13
CA PRO A 102 -6.98 -4.89 43.03
C PRO A 102 -5.86 -4.86 44.08
N VAL A 103 -5.31 -3.68 44.34
CA VAL A 103 -4.17 -3.50 45.27
C VAL A 103 -4.55 -3.76 46.73
N ASP A 104 -5.78 -3.40 47.10
CA ASP A 104 -6.25 -3.43 48.49
C ASP A 104 -6.80 -4.80 48.92
N LYS A 105 -7.26 -5.59 47.96
CA LYS A 105 -7.84 -6.92 48.17
C LYS A 105 -7.53 -7.79 46.96
N GLY A 106 -6.86 -8.91 47.18
CA GLY A 106 -6.63 -9.90 46.13
C GLY A 106 -7.95 -10.36 45.47
N ILE A 107 -7.86 -10.86 44.26
CA ILE A 107 -8.98 -11.37 43.48
C ILE A 107 -8.85 -12.88 43.28
N GLU A 108 -9.97 -13.59 43.34
CA GLU A 108 -10.01 -15.04 43.07
C GLU A 108 -9.75 -15.29 41.58
N GLN A 109 -8.98 -16.32 41.26
CA GLN A 109 -8.58 -16.63 39.87
C GLN A 109 -9.77 -16.74 38.90
N PRO A 110 -10.89 -17.42 39.24
CA PRO A 110 -12.03 -17.51 38.32
C PRO A 110 -12.65 -16.15 37.98
N GLU A 111 -12.67 -15.22 38.94
CA GLU A 111 -13.20 -13.87 38.75
C GLU A 111 -12.25 -13.02 37.91
N LEU A 112 -10.94 -13.15 38.15
CA LEU A 112 -9.90 -12.51 37.34
C LEU A 112 -10.01 -12.93 35.88
N MET A 113 -10.16 -14.22 35.58
CA MET A 113 -10.27 -14.73 34.21
C MET A 113 -11.49 -14.20 33.43
N VAL A 114 -12.55 -13.77 34.12
CA VAL A 114 -13.73 -13.13 33.49
C VAL A 114 -13.48 -11.64 33.23
N SER A 115 -12.67 -11.00 34.07
CA SER A 115 -12.42 -9.54 34.03
C SER A 115 -11.48 -9.10 32.91
N VAL A 116 -10.62 -10.00 32.42
CA VAL A 116 -9.66 -9.73 31.35
C VAL A 116 -10.09 -10.43 30.06
N ASN A 117 -10.27 -9.65 28.99
CA ASN A 117 -10.64 -10.18 27.69
C ASN A 117 -9.36 -10.36 26.83
N PHE A 118 -9.00 -11.62 26.54
CA PHE A 118 -7.77 -11.97 25.82
C PHE A 118 -7.94 -12.07 24.29
N THR A 119 -9.08 -11.67 23.75
CA THR A 119 -9.46 -11.85 22.34
C THR A 119 -10.17 -10.61 21.81
#